data_AF-A0A7S9SAI9-F1
#
_entry.id   AF-A0A7S9SAI9-F1
#
_cell.length_a   1.000
_cell.length_b   1.000
_cell.length_c   1.000
_cell.angle_alpha   90.00
_cell.angle_beta   90.00
_cell.angle_gamma   90.00
#
_symmetry.space_group_name_H-M   'P 1'
#
loop_
_entity.id
_entity.type
_entity.pdbx_description
1 polymer ?
#
loop_
_entity_poly.entity_id
_entity_poly.type
_entity_poly.pdbx_seq_one_letter_code
_entity_poly.pdbx_strand_id
1 'polypeptide(L)'
;MTQEELDALMAGGLEDDLGDTKDASQEVADVKEETDEVAEVAEAMSAKADEPQANSSKHGENYRVSADGVWPPPPPTEDHKMVHQLDDVTRDSEEKATQMFDKLETINNFFMDAESDSNSLKDAINSNVELFTTLSDKFPNIAAFSEALEKNNSLLGTIDNIISNLQMGQDEIMMAMDMMQYQDIHRQKIERVINVMRALSKYMNTLFEGRIDDDKRVGSAVHIAGDTTTENLVSNDDIEALIESLGKK
;
A
#
# COMPACT_ATOMS: atom_id res chain seq x y z
N MET A 1 3.44 37.15 -10.18
CA MET A 1 2.01 37.01 -10.53
C MET A 1 1.23 37.32 -9.27
N THR A 2 0.39 38.35 -9.32
CA THR A 2 -0.48 38.72 -8.20
C THR A 2 -1.80 37.96 -8.32
N GLN A 3 -2.47 37.74 -7.19
CA GLN A 3 -3.73 36.96 -7.09
C GLN A 3 -4.81 37.42 -8.09
N GLU A 4 -4.79 38.71 -8.45
CA GLU A 4 -5.73 39.34 -9.37
C GLU A 4 -5.56 38.89 -10.83
N GLU A 5 -4.35 38.46 -11.22
CA GLU A 5 -4.05 37.92 -12.55
C GLU A 5 -4.51 36.46 -12.70
N LEU A 6 -4.58 35.71 -11.59
CA LEU A 6 -5.06 34.32 -11.56
C LEU A 6 -6.59 34.24 -11.58
N ASP A 7 -7.28 35.16 -10.90
CA ASP A 7 -8.74 35.21 -10.90
C ASP A 7 -9.32 35.65 -12.25
N ALA A 8 -8.64 36.55 -12.98
CA ALA A 8 -9.03 36.94 -14.33
C ALA A 8 -8.95 35.77 -15.33
N LEU A 9 -8.02 34.84 -15.11
CA LEU A 9 -7.80 33.68 -15.98
C LEU A 9 -8.80 32.54 -15.70
N MET A 10 -9.35 32.47 -14.48
CA MET A 10 -10.43 31.54 -14.12
C MET A 10 -11.83 32.06 -14.47
N ALA A 11 -12.05 33.37 -14.49
CA ALA A 11 -13.34 33.95 -14.84
C ALA A 11 -13.59 34.04 -16.36
N GLY A 12 -12.55 33.95 -17.20
CA GLY A 12 -12.64 34.20 -18.65
C GLY A 12 -12.94 32.99 -19.54
N GLY A 13 -13.20 31.80 -18.98
CA GLY A 13 -13.23 30.54 -19.75
C GLY A 13 -14.59 29.88 -19.95
N LEU A 14 -15.69 30.41 -19.39
CA LEU A 14 -16.95 29.67 -19.27
C LEU A 14 -18.19 30.46 -19.71
N GLU A 15 -18.16 31.06 -20.89
CA GLU A 15 -19.36 31.53 -21.58
C GLU A 15 -19.17 31.36 -23.10
N ASP A 16 -19.45 30.16 -23.63
CA ASP A 16 -20.36 30.04 -24.78
C ASP A 16 -20.79 28.58 -25.02
N ASP A 17 -22.04 28.47 -25.46
CA ASP A 17 -22.66 27.33 -26.14
C ASP A 17 -23.28 26.18 -25.31
N LEU A 18 -24.45 26.49 -24.76
CA LEU A 18 -25.56 25.53 -24.57
C LEU A 18 -26.23 25.24 -25.92
N GLY A 19 -26.04 24.03 -26.47
CA GLY A 19 -26.68 23.60 -27.71
C GLY A 19 -26.79 22.08 -27.90
N ASP A 20 -27.81 21.48 -27.27
CA ASP A 20 -28.65 20.33 -27.66
C ASP A 20 -28.11 19.12 -28.50
N THR A 21 -28.66 17.95 -28.13
CA THR A 21 -28.86 16.69 -28.89
C THR A 21 -27.82 15.55 -28.86
N LYS A 22 -28.24 14.47 -28.16
CA LYS A 22 -28.18 13.02 -28.47
C LYS A 22 -27.32 12.57 -29.68
N ASP A 23 -26.45 11.57 -29.49
CA ASP A 23 -26.67 10.15 -29.86
C ASP A 23 -25.33 9.37 -29.74
N ALA A 24 -25.44 8.05 -29.79
CA ALA A 24 -24.47 7.02 -29.49
C ALA A 24 -23.22 6.92 -30.40
N SER A 25 -22.22 6.26 -29.80
CA SER A 25 -21.22 5.36 -30.41
C SER A 25 -19.90 5.93 -30.92
N GLN A 26 -18.83 5.18 -30.56
CA GLN A 26 -17.41 5.25 -30.97
C GLN A 26 -16.63 6.36 -30.20
N GLU A 27 -15.62 6.04 -29.40
CA GLU A 27 -14.39 5.35 -29.80
C GLU A 27 -13.88 4.31 -28.77
N VAL A 28 -13.34 3.24 -29.34
CA VAL A 28 -12.58 2.16 -28.71
C VAL A 28 -11.11 2.37 -29.09
N ALA A 29 -10.26 2.80 -28.17
CA ALA A 29 -8.80 2.64 -28.25
C ALA A 29 -8.13 3.14 -26.95
N ASP A 30 -7.78 2.21 -26.05
CA ASP A 30 -6.54 2.19 -25.23
C ASP A 30 -6.70 1.36 -23.95
N VAL A 31 -6.91 0.04 -24.09
CA VAL A 31 -6.94 -0.90 -22.95
C VAL A 31 -5.97 -2.05 -23.19
N LYS A 32 -4.73 -1.76 -23.60
CA LYS A 32 -3.75 -2.83 -23.89
C LYS A 32 -2.44 -2.82 -23.10
N GLU A 33 -2.20 -1.86 -22.20
CA GLU A 33 -0.95 -1.85 -21.43
C GLU A 33 -1.07 -2.21 -19.94
N GLU A 34 -2.26 -2.27 -19.33
CA GLU A 34 -2.35 -2.50 -17.86
C GLU A 34 -2.40 -3.98 -17.41
N THR A 35 -2.27 -4.95 -18.31
CA THR A 35 -2.37 -6.38 -17.94
C THR A 35 -1.08 -7.04 -17.48
N ASP A 36 0.09 -6.44 -17.71
CA ASP A 36 1.38 -7.06 -17.34
C ASP A 36 1.85 -6.73 -15.91
N GLU A 37 1.41 -5.61 -15.32
CA GLU A 37 1.88 -5.21 -13.97
C GLU A 37 1.20 -5.94 -12.80
N VAL A 38 0.07 -6.61 -13.06
CA VAL A 38 -0.60 -7.46 -12.06
C VAL A 38 0.12 -8.79 -11.81
N ALA A 39 1.06 -9.19 -12.68
CA ALA A 39 1.87 -10.39 -12.49
C ALA A 39 3.03 -10.16 -11.50
N GLU A 40 3.62 -8.97 -11.48
CA GLU A 40 4.84 -8.68 -10.71
C GLU A 40 4.56 -8.57 -9.19
N VAL A 41 3.37 -8.10 -8.81
CA VAL A 41 2.91 -8.08 -7.40
C VAL A 41 2.63 -9.47 -6.83
N ALA A 42 2.40 -10.49 -7.67
CA ALA A 42 2.24 -11.87 -7.21
C ALA A 42 3.60 -12.54 -6.90
N GLU A 43 4.67 -12.14 -7.57
CA GLU A 43 6.00 -12.75 -7.43
C GLU A 43 6.73 -12.27 -6.16
N ALA A 44 6.52 -11.00 -5.77
CA ALA A 44 7.10 -10.42 -4.55
C ALA A 44 6.56 -11.03 -3.23
N MET A 45 5.38 -11.67 -3.25
CA MET A 45 4.82 -12.35 -2.08
C MET A 45 5.43 -13.74 -1.82
N SER A 46 6.19 -14.33 -2.75
CA SER A 46 6.69 -15.70 -2.64
C SER A 46 8.08 -15.83 -1.97
N ALA A 47 8.77 -14.73 -1.67
CA ALA A 47 10.20 -14.75 -1.31
C ALA A 47 10.53 -14.88 0.20
N LYS A 48 9.58 -15.24 1.07
CA LYS A 48 9.86 -15.59 2.48
C LYS A 48 9.21 -16.91 2.87
N ALA A 49 9.84 -18.01 2.49
CA ALA A 49 9.57 -19.32 3.07
C ALA A 49 10.88 -20.13 3.13
N ASP A 50 11.50 -20.17 4.31
CA ASP A 50 12.42 -21.25 4.67
C ASP A 50 12.18 -21.65 6.14
N GLU A 51 11.18 -22.55 6.27
CA GLU A 51 10.87 -23.62 7.24
C GLU A 51 11.18 -23.58 8.77
N PRO A 52 10.51 -24.43 9.61
CA PRO A 52 9.44 -25.39 9.30
C PRO A 52 8.18 -25.23 10.19
N GLN A 53 7.00 -25.15 9.57
CA GLN A 53 5.75 -25.54 10.24
C GLN A 53 5.21 -26.81 9.59
N ALA A 54 5.20 -27.86 10.42
CA ALA A 54 4.68 -29.15 10.05
C ALA A 54 3.18 -29.09 9.75
N ASN A 55 2.86 -29.61 8.57
CA ASN A 55 1.67 -30.41 8.27
C ASN A 55 0.33 -29.68 8.07
N SER A 56 0.06 -29.29 6.82
CA SER A 56 -1.14 -29.76 6.09
C SER A 56 -1.10 -29.25 4.65
N SER A 57 -0.42 -30.01 3.79
CA SER A 57 -0.47 -29.83 2.35
C SER A 57 -1.79 -30.38 1.78
N LYS A 58 -2.29 -29.69 0.74
CA LYS A 58 -3.35 -30.05 -0.23
C LYS A 58 -4.77 -29.54 0.03
N HIS A 59 -5.03 -28.32 -0.41
CA HIS A 59 -6.28 -28.04 -1.15
C HIS A 59 -6.12 -26.87 -2.14
N GLY A 60 -5.41 -27.14 -3.24
CA GLY A 60 -5.31 -26.23 -4.39
C GLY A 60 -6.18 -26.63 -5.58
N GLU A 61 -6.86 -27.78 -5.54
CA GLU A 61 -7.65 -28.27 -6.66
C GLU A 61 -9.00 -28.78 -6.13
N ASN A 62 -10.06 -28.04 -6.45
CA ASN A 62 -11.47 -28.28 -6.11
C ASN A 62 -11.89 -27.86 -4.70
N TYR A 63 -12.17 -26.57 -4.49
CA TYR A 63 -13.06 -26.14 -3.41
C TYR A 63 -14.45 -26.74 -3.64
N ARG A 64 -14.69 -27.95 -3.12
CA ARG A 64 -16.01 -28.53 -2.93
C ARG A 64 -16.32 -28.43 -1.46
N VAL A 65 -17.30 -27.60 -1.11
CA VAL A 65 -17.86 -27.57 0.24
C VAL A 65 -18.38 -28.98 0.55
N SER A 66 -17.75 -29.67 1.49
CA SER A 66 -18.25 -30.96 1.99
C SER A 66 -19.65 -30.76 2.56
N ALA A 67 -20.63 -31.51 2.03
CA ALA A 67 -22.03 -31.41 2.43
C ALA A 67 -22.30 -31.82 3.89
N ASP A 68 -21.34 -32.49 4.55
CA ASP A 68 -21.39 -32.85 5.98
C ASP A 68 -20.92 -31.72 6.91
N GLY A 69 -20.47 -30.57 6.37
CA GLY A 69 -20.13 -29.39 7.17
C GLY A 69 -21.39 -28.65 7.64
N VAL A 70 -21.47 -28.32 8.93
CA VAL A 70 -22.57 -27.52 9.49
C VAL A 70 -22.70 -26.21 8.71
N TRP A 71 -23.82 -26.06 8.01
CA TRP A 71 -24.22 -24.88 7.26
C TRP A 71 -25.26 -24.09 8.07
N PRO A 72 -25.19 -22.76 8.13
CA PRO A 72 -24.25 -21.87 7.45
C PRO A 72 -22.84 -21.88 8.08
N PRO A 73 -21.78 -21.54 7.31
CA PRO A 73 -20.45 -21.36 7.86
C PRO A 73 -20.51 -20.32 9.00
N PRO A 74 -19.66 -20.46 10.04
CA PRO A 74 -19.62 -19.51 11.14
C PRO A 74 -19.40 -18.09 10.58
N PRO A 75 -20.04 -17.07 11.19
CA PRO A 75 -19.90 -15.69 10.72
C PRO A 75 -18.42 -15.31 10.63
N PRO A 76 -18.00 -14.54 9.60
CA PRO A 76 -16.60 -14.19 9.42
C PRO A 76 -16.02 -13.57 10.70
N THR A 77 -14.99 -14.18 11.27
CA THR A 77 -14.20 -13.56 12.35
C THR A 77 -13.43 -12.37 11.79
N GLU A 78 -12.93 -11.47 12.65
CA GLU A 78 -12.24 -10.24 12.20
C GLU A 78 -11.09 -10.51 11.22
N ASP A 79 -10.38 -11.63 11.38
CA ASP A 79 -9.31 -12.09 10.49
C ASP A 79 -9.77 -12.46 9.06
N HIS A 80 -11.07 -12.62 8.83
CA HIS A 80 -11.64 -12.91 7.51
C HIS A 80 -12.24 -11.66 6.84
N LYS A 81 -12.17 -10.50 7.50
CA LYS A 81 -12.65 -9.23 6.96
C LYS A 81 -11.54 -8.56 6.15
N MET A 82 -11.34 -9.06 4.93
CA MET A 82 -10.33 -8.54 4.00
C MET A 82 -10.36 -7.02 3.80
N VAL A 83 -11.55 -6.39 3.84
CA VAL A 83 -11.68 -4.93 3.72
C VAL A 83 -11.10 -4.20 4.94
N HIS A 84 -11.31 -4.73 6.14
CA HIS A 84 -10.75 -4.16 7.37
C HIS A 84 -9.23 -4.30 7.41
N GLN A 85 -8.71 -5.45 6.94
CA GLN A 85 -7.26 -5.66 6.82
C GLN A 85 -6.62 -4.68 5.83
N LEU A 86 -7.27 -4.41 4.70
CA LEU A 86 -6.78 -3.43 3.74
C LEU A 86 -6.83 -2.00 4.29
N ASP A 87 -7.89 -1.64 5.03
CA ASP A 87 -7.97 -0.35 5.75
C ASP A 87 -6.84 -0.22 6.79
N ASP A 88 -6.59 -1.27 7.61
CA ASP A 88 -5.50 -1.29 8.61
C ASP A 88 -4.12 -1.19 7.96
N VAL A 89 -3.87 -1.94 6.89
CA VAL A 89 -2.60 -1.87 6.13
C VAL A 89 -2.40 -0.46 5.58
N THR A 90 -3.47 0.21 5.15
CA THR A 90 -3.38 1.58 4.62
C THR A 90 -2.98 2.57 5.71
N ARG A 91 -3.64 2.52 6.88
CA ARG A 91 -3.33 3.40 8.02
C ARG A 91 -1.91 3.16 8.55
N ASP A 92 -1.54 1.90 8.78
CA ASP A 92 -0.23 1.55 9.33
C ASP A 92 0.89 1.92 8.34
N SER A 93 0.63 1.79 7.04
CA SER A 93 1.54 2.21 5.97
C SER A 93 1.76 3.73 6.00
N GLU A 94 0.71 4.55 6.13
CA GLU A 94 0.82 6.02 6.23
C GLU A 94 1.60 6.49 7.47
N GLU A 95 1.33 5.89 8.63
CA GLU A 95 2.06 6.22 9.86
C GLU A 95 3.55 5.85 9.74
N LYS A 96 3.85 4.67 9.20
CA LYS A 96 5.22 4.26 8.90
C LYS A 96 5.87 5.14 7.85
N ALA A 97 5.08 5.63 6.88
CA ALA A 97 5.55 6.51 5.83
C ALA A 97 6.14 7.79 6.43
N THR A 98 5.29 8.43 7.24
CA THR A 98 5.60 9.69 7.91
C THR A 98 6.83 9.53 8.79
N GLN A 99 6.92 8.44 9.55
CA GLN A 99 8.10 8.15 10.36
C GLN A 99 9.38 8.00 9.52
N MET A 100 9.32 7.35 8.36
CA MET A 100 10.52 7.21 7.51
C MET A 100 10.92 8.56 6.91
N PHE A 101 9.96 9.39 6.49
CA PHE A 101 10.23 10.77 6.03
C PHE A 101 10.96 11.58 7.10
N ASP A 102 10.47 11.59 8.34
CA ASP A 102 11.12 12.28 9.45
C ASP A 102 12.56 11.79 9.67
N LYS A 103 12.79 10.47 9.52
CA LYS A 103 14.12 9.88 9.61
C LYS A 103 15.02 10.28 8.46
N LEU A 104 14.52 10.28 7.22
CA LEU A 104 15.27 10.71 6.04
C LEU A 104 15.67 12.19 6.16
N GLU A 105 14.76 13.06 6.62
CA GLU A 105 15.05 14.47 6.89
C GLU A 105 16.13 14.62 7.97
N THR A 106 16.03 13.86 9.07
CA THR A 106 17.04 13.86 10.13
C THR A 106 18.42 13.46 9.60
N ILE A 107 18.49 12.43 8.75
CA ILE A 107 19.76 11.96 8.17
C ILE A 107 20.30 13.00 7.17
N ASN A 108 19.43 13.63 6.38
CA ASN A 108 19.83 14.67 5.44
C ASN A 108 20.48 15.86 6.16
N ASN A 109 19.85 16.32 7.25
CA ASN A 109 20.40 17.39 8.09
C ASN A 109 21.77 16.99 8.68
N PHE A 110 21.92 15.75 9.14
CA PHE A 110 23.22 15.24 9.60
C PHE A 110 24.28 15.28 8.50
N PHE A 111 23.94 14.92 7.27
CA PHE A 111 24.87 15.02 6.14
C PHE A 111 25.24 16.47 5.82
N MET A 112 24.29 17.41 5.85
CA MET A 112 24.55 18.84 5.64
C MET A 112 25.48 19.40 6.72
N ASP A 113 25.23 19.07 7.99
CA ASP A 113 26.09 19.49 9.10
C ASP A 113 27.50 18.91 8.97
N ALA A 114 27.62 17.60 8.67
CA ALA A 114 28.90 16.94 8.45
C ALA A 114 29.67 17.52 7.25
N GLU A 115 28.96 17.94 6.18
CA GLU A 115 29.57 18.60 5.04
C GLU A 115 30.11 19.99 5.41
N SER A 116 29.34 20.77 6.17
CA SER A 116 29.77 22.07 6.69
C SER A 116 31.01 21.95 7.58
N ASP A 117 31.04 20.98 8.50
CA ASP A 117 32.19 20.69 9.35
C ASP A 117 33.40 20.26 8.52
N SER A 118 33.18 19.43 7.49
CA SER A 118 34.23 18.98 6.57
C SER A 118 34.83 20.12 5.75
N ASN A 119 33.99 21.06 5.29
CA ASN A 119 34.45 22.27 4.61
C ASN A 119 35.27 23.18 5.54
N SER A 120 34.83 23.36 6.79
CA SER A 120 35.60 24.11 7.79
C SER A 120 36.96 23.46 8.08
N LEU A 121 37.01 22.12 8.13
CA LEU A 121 38.26 21.38 8.28
C LEU A 121 39.16 21.54 7.04
N LYS A 122 38.58 21.52 5.83
CA LYS A 122 39.30 21.77 4.58
C LYS A 122 39.95 23.15 4.57
N ASP A 123 39.26 24.19 5.03
CA ASP A 123 39.82 25.55 5.13
C ASP A 123 41.00 25.63 6.13
N ALA A 124 40.90 24.92 7.26
CA ALA A 124 42.00 24.81 8.21
C ALA A 124 43.21 24.06 7.63
N ILE A 125 42.99 22.98 6.87
CA ILE A 125 44.05 22.25 6.17
C ILE A 125 44.70 23.13 5.11
N ASN A 126 43.92 23.89 4.32
CA ASN A 126 44.45 24.84 3.34
C ASN A 126 45.36 25.89 3.98
N SER A 127 44.91 26.48 5.10
CA SER A 127 45.72 27.43 5.87
C SER A 127 47.04 26.81 6.35
N ASN A 128 47.01 25.54 6.78
CA ASN A 128 48.22 24.80 7.15
C ASN A 128 49.13 24.55 5.95
N VAL A 129 48.58 24.19 4.79
CA VAL A 129 49.36 24.01 3.56
C VAL A 129 50.09 25.29 3.18
N GLU A 130 49.43 26.45 3.22
CA GLU A 130 50.07 27.76 2.95
C GLU A 130 51.20 28.06 3.94
N LEU A 131 50.97 27.82 5.23
CA LEU A 131 51.96 28.04 6.29
C LEU A 131 53.18 27.13 6.09
N PHE A 132 52.98 25.83 5.87
CA PHE A 132 54.08 24.89 5.66
C PHE A 132 54.79 25.09 4.32
N THR A 133 54.11 25.62 3.30
CA THR A 133 54.76 26.00 2.03
C THR A 133 55.75 27.14 2.30
N THR A 134 55.29 28.18 2.99
CA THR A 134 56.12 29.32 3.37
C THR A 134 57.30 28.90 4.26
N LEU A 135 57.08 28.00 5.23
CA LEU A 135 58.14 27.50 6.11
C LEU A 135 59.15 26.62 5.38
N SER A 136 58.70 25.77 4.44
CA SER A 136 59.59 24.92 3.63
C SER A 136 60.47 25.78 2.72
N ASP A 137 59.92 26.85 2.14
CA ASP A 137 60.68 27.79 1.30
C ASP A 137 61.73 28.59 2.10
N LYS A 138 61.38 29.01 3.33
CA LYS A 138 62.28 29.79 4.20
C LYS A 138 63.34 28.94 4.90
N PHE A 139 63.03 27.67 5.18
CA PHE A 139 63.90 26.76 5.91
C PHE A 139 64.06 25.41 5.18
N PRO A 140 64.71 25.40 3.99
CA PRO A 140 64.81 24.21 3.13
C PRO A 140 65.60 23.05 3.75
N ASN A 141 66.37 23.31 4.81
CA ASN A 141 67.16 22.28 5.50
C ASN A 141 66.39 21.52 6.59
N ILE A 142 65.10 21.85 6.82
CA ILE A 142 64.27 21.19 7.83
C ILE A 142 63.30 20.23 7.14
N ALA A 143 63.65 18.95 7.11
CA ALA A 143 62.85 17.90 6.47
C ALA A 143 61.43 17.77 7.06
N ALA A 144 61.24 18.08 8.35
CA ALA A 144 59.95 17.98 9.02
C ALA A 144 58.86 18.88 8.38
N PHE A 145 59.22 20.03 7.82
CA PHE A 145 58.24 20.92 7.15
C PHE A 145 57.77 20.35 5.82
N SER A 146 58.68 19.76 5.05
CA SER A 146 58.33 19.06 3.79
C SER A 146 57.44 17.85 4.07
N GLU A 147 57.74 17.06 5.10
CA GLU A 147 56.93 15.90 5.47
C GLU A 147 55.53 16.31 5.98
N ALA A 148 55.45 17.37 6.78
CA ALA A 148 54.16 17.90 7.26
C ALA A 148 53.32 18.48 6.10
N LEU A 149 53.95 19.13 5.12
CA LEU A 149 53.30 19.63 3.92
C LEU A 149 52.72 18.49 3.07
N GLU A 150 53.48 17.41 2.87
CA GLU A 150 53.02 16.23 2.13
C GLU A 150 51.83 15.56 2.84
N LYS A 151 51.90 15.41 4.17
CA LYS A 151 50.78 14.92 4.98
C LYS A 151 49.52 15.79 4.84
N ASN A 152 49.65 17.11 4.90
CA ASN A 152 48.52 18.01 4.74
C ASN A 152 47.89 17.93 3.34
N ASN A 153 48.69 17.81 2.27
CA ASN A 153 48.18 17.58 0.93
C ASN A 153 47.43 16.24 0.80
N SER A 154 47.93 15.18 1.46
CA SER A 154 47.22 13.90 1.52
C SER A 154 45.91 13.99 2.31
N LEU A 155 45.87 14.77 3.40
CA LEU A 155 44.65 15.03 4.16
C LEU A 155 43.63 15.81 3.32
N LEU A 156 44.09 16.74 2.48
CA LEU A 156 43.26 17.53 1.58
C LEU A 156 42.53 16.62 0.56
N GLY A 157 43.25 15.66 -0.02
CA GLY A 157 42.60 14.65 -0.87
C GLY A 157 41.61 13.76 -0.11
N THR A 158 41.90 13.43 1.16
CA THR A 158 41.00 12.64 2.00
C THR A 158 39.72 13.40 2.33
N ILE A 159 39.81 14.69 2.68
CA ILE A 159 38.64 15.49 3.02
C ILE A 159 37.76 15.77 1.79
N ASP A 160 38.35 15.96 0.61
CA ASP A 160 37.60 16.09 -0.64
C ASP A 160 36.79 14.84 -0.97
N ASN A 161 37.37 13.65 -0.74
CA ASN A 161 36.65 12.39 -0.89
C ASN A 161 35.51 12.26 0.13
N ILE A 162 35.71 12.71 1.37
CA ILE A 162 34.66 12.71 2.40
C ILE A 162 33.52 13.63 1.96
N ILE A 163 33.81 14.87 1.56
CA ILE A 163 32.80 15.83 1.09
C ILE A 163 32.02 15.25 -0.09
N SER A 164 32.70 14.66 -1.07
CA SER A 164 32.03 14.01 -2.21
C SER A 164 31.11 12.87 -1.78
N ASN A 165 31.52 12.04 -0.82
CA ASN A 165 30.68 10.96 -0.29
C ASN A 165 29.46 11.49 0.48
N LEU A 166 29.60 12.59 1.23
CA LEU A 166 28.49 13.23 1.92
C LEU A 166 27.47 13.79 0.93
N GLN A 167 27.93 14.45 -0.14
CA GLN A 167 27.07 14.97 -1.20
C GLN A 167 26.33 13.85 -1.95
N MET A 168 27.01 12.76 -2.31
CA MET A 168 26.35 11.58 -2.88
C MET A 168 25.31 10.99 -1.91
N GLY A 169 25.59 10.97 -0.60
CA GLY A 169 24.64 10.53 0.41
C GLY A 169 23.39 11.43 0.50
N GLN A 170 23.54 12.75 0.37
CA GLN A 170 22.42 13.69 0.31
C GLN A 170 21.56 13.47 -0.94
N ASP A 171 22.20 13.27 -2.10
CA ASP A 171 21.50 13.00 -3.36
C ASP A 171 20.66 11.72 -3.27
N GLU A 172 21.23 10.63 -2.73
CA GLU A 172 20.51 9.37 -2.51
C GLU A 172 19.32 9.54 -1.55
N ILE A 173 19.44 10.38 -0.51
CA ILE A 173 18.31 10.68 0.38
C ILE A 173 17.22 11.46 -0.34
N MET A 174 17.57 12.43 -1.18
CA MET A 174 16.58 13.13 -2.00
C MET A 174 15.85 12.15 -2.92
N MET A 175 16.58 11.25 -3.59
CA MET A 175 15.96 10.22 -4.43
C MET A 175 15.06 9.27 -3.62
N ALA A 176 15.47 8.89 -2.40
CA ALA A 176 14.66 8.05 -1.52
C ALA A 176 13.38 8.77 -1.06
N MET A 177 13.44 10.07 -0.74
CA MET A 177 12.27 10.88 -0.41
C MET A 177 11.31 11.02 -1.60
N ASP A 178 11.83 11.16 -2.83
CA ASP A 178 11.01 11.19 -4.04
C ASP A 178 10.35 9.82 -4.30
N MET A 179 11.08 8.72 -4.13
CA MET A 179 10.52 7.38 -4.23
C MET A 179 9.41 7.15 -3.19
N MET A 180 9.58 7.69 -1.98
CA MET A 180 8.59 7.56 -0.92
C MET A 180 7.24 8.22 -1.26
N GLN A 181 7.23 9.23 -2.14
CA GLN A 181 5.99 9.80 -2.66
C GLN A 181 5.17 8.79 -3.48
N TYR A 182 5.80 7.76 -4.07
CA TYR A 182 5.07 6.66 -4.74
C TYR A 182 4.23 5.82 -3.76
N GLN A 183 4.46 5.92 -2.46
CA GLN A 183 3.61 5.24 -1.47
C GLN A 183 2.16 5.74 -1.49
N ASP A 184 1.93 7.01 -1.85
CA ASP A 184 0.57 7.54 -1.98
C ASP A 184 -0.21 6.83 -3.10
N ILE A 185 0.48 6.40 -4.17
CA ILE A 185 -0.13 5.61 -5.24
C ILE A 185 -0.61 4.25 -4.71
N HIS A 186 0.15 3.60 -3.82
CA HIS A 186 -0.27 2.34 -3.23
C HIS A 186 -1.51 2.49 -2.34
N ARG A 187 -1.58 3.57 -1.54
CA ARG A 187 -2.80 3.93 -0.79
C ARG A 187 -4.00 4.07 -1.72
N GLN A 188 -3.88 4.86 -2.80
CA GLN A 188 -4.95 5.07 -3.77
C GLN A 188 -5.40 3.76 -4.43
N LYS A 189 -4.45 2.88 -4.79
CA LYS A 189 -4.75 1.55 -5.36
C LYS A 189 -5.55 0.70 -4.36
N ILE A 190 -5.18 0.69 -3.07
CA ILE A 190 -5.91 -0.03 -2.03
C ILE A 190 -7.31 0.57 -1.82
N GLU A 191 -7.46 1.89 -1.74
CA GLU A 191 -8.76 2.56 -1.61
C GLU A 191 -9.71 2.21 -2.77
N ARG A 192 -9.19 2.15 -4.00
CA ARG A 192 -9.95 1.71 -5.17
C ARG A 192 -10.44 0.27 -5.01
N VAL A 193 -9.56 -0.65 -4.58
CA VAL A 193 -9.93 -2.07 -4.34
C VAL A 193 -10.99 -2.18 -3.25
N ILE A 194 -10.83 -1.45 -2.14
CA ILE A 194 -11.80 -1.43 -1.04
C ILE A 194 -13.18 -0.96 -1.52
N ASN A 195 -13.22 0.11 -2.32
CA ASN A 195 -14.48 0.62 -2.87
C ASN A 195 -15.14 -0.38 -3.81
N VAL A 196 -14.38 -1.05 -4.67
CA VAL A 196 -14.88 -2.13 -5.55
C VAL A 196 -15.42 -3.28 -4.71
N MET A 197 -14.71 -3.71 -3.66
CA MET A 197 -15.13 -4.79 -2.78
C MET A 197 -16.43 -4.47 -2.02
N ARG A 198 -16.55 -3.24 -1.50
CA ARG A 198 -17.78 -2.77 -0.84
C ARG A 198 -18.95 -2.71 -1.85
N ALA A 199 -18.71 -2.28 -3.08
CA ALA A 199 -19.72 -2.27 -4.14
C ALA A 199 -20.14 -3.69 -4.53
N LEU A 200 -19.20 -4.63 -4.63
CA LEU A 200 -19.47 -6.03 -4.96
C LEU A 200 -20.31 -6.72 -3.88
N SER A 201 -20.01 -6.46 -2.60
CA SER A 201 -20.83 -6.94 -1.48
C SER A 201 -22.26 -6.39 -1.53
N LYS A 202 -22.43 -5.08 -1.78
CA LYS A 202 -23.75 -4.47 -1.95
C LYS A 202 -24.49 -5.08 -3.14
N TYR A 203 -23.82 -5.23 -4.28
CA TYR A 203 -24.40 -5.83 -5.47
C TYR A 203 -24.87 -7.26 -5.22
N MET A 204 -24.07 -8.09 -4.53
CA MET A 204 -24.48 -9.43 -4.14
C MET A 204 -25.70 -9.41 -3.22
N ASN A 205 -25.70 -8.56 -2.19
CA ASN A 205 -26.85 -8.43 -1.29
C ASN A 205 -28.12 -8.01 -2.06
N THR A 206 -28.03 -7.01 -2.95
CA THR A 206 -29.15 -6.56 -3.79
C THR A 206 -29.59 -7.61 -4.82
N LEU A 207 -28.69 -8.44 -5.33
CA LEU A 207 -29.03 -9.55 -6.24
C LEU A 207 -29.83 -10.65 -5.54
N PHE A 208 -29.60 -10.85 -4.23
CA PHE A 208 -30.34 -11.80 -3.41
C PHE A 208 -31.57 -11.20 -2.70
N GLU A 209 -31.76 -9.87 -2.73
CA GLU A 209 -32.96 -9.22 -2.22
C GLU A 209 -34.20 -9.67 -3.03
N GLY A 210 -35.15 -10.32 -2.35
CA GLY A 210 -36.43 -10.71 -2.94
C GLY A 210 -37.39 -9.51 -3.09
N ARG A 211 -38.35 -9.60 -4.02
CA ARG A 211 -39.45 -8.60 -4.15
C ARG A 211 -40.37 -8.51 -2.91
N ILE A 212 -40.26 -9.46 -1.99
CA ILE A 212 -41.14 -9.65 -0.83
C ILE A 212 -40.22 -9.91 0.37
N ASP A 213 -40.51 -9.27 1.51
CA ASP A 213 -39.81 -9.52 2.78
C ASP A 213 -39.82 -11.01 3.12
N ASP A 214 -38.71 -11.51 3.68
CA ASP A 214 -38.58 -12.90 4.10
C ASP A 214 -39.64 -13.30 5.14
N ASP A 215 -40.09 -12.37 5.99
CA ASP A 215 -41.20 -12.58 6.95
C ASP A 215 -42.56 -12.84 6.28
N LYS A 216 -42.72 -12.43 5.02
CA LYS A 216 -43.93 -12.63 4.21
C LYS A 216 -43.76 -13.76 3.19
N ARG A 217 -42.59 -14.39 3.13
CA ARG A 217 -42.37 -15.57 2.29
C ARG A 217 -43.02 -16.79 2.92
N VAL A 218 -43.51 -17.68 2.06
CA VAL A 218 -43.96 -19.00 2.48
C VAL A 218 -42.76 -19.74 3.07
N GLY A 219 -42.93 -20.34 4.26
CA GLY A 219 -41.85 -21.03 4.97
C GLY A 219 -41.13 -22.02 4.07
N SER A 220 -39.80 -22.10 4.21
CA SER A 220 -38.97 -22.98 3.40
C SER A 220 -39.44 -24.43 3.55
N ALA A 221 -39.55 -25.15 2.43
CA ALA A 221 -39.95 -26.56 2.45
C ALA A 221 -38.84 -27.39 3.12
N VAL A 222 -39.18 -28.01 4.25
CA VAL A 222 -38.26 -28.86 5.02
C VAL A 222 -38.08 -30.24 4.39
N HIS A 223 -39.03 -30.67 3.55
CA HIS A 223 -38.99 -31.94 2.84
C HIS A 223 -39.42 -31.76 1.38
N ILE A 224 -38.74 -32.46 0.47
CA ILE A 224 -39.14 -32.57 -0.94
C ILE A 224 -39.38 -34.04 -1.32
N ALA A 225 -40.17 -34.27 -2.36
CA ALA A 225 -40.45 -35.62 -2.85
C ALA A 225 -39.14 -36.31 -3.30
N GLY A 226 -38.72 -37.35 -2.56
CA GLY A 226 -37.48 -38.08 -2.79
C GLY A 226 -36.50 -38.07 -1.61
N ASP A 227 -36.73 -37.26 -0.57
CA ASP A 227 -35.94 -37.30 0.66
C ASP A 227 -36.14 -38.61 1.42
N THR A 228 -35.04 -39.21 1.86
CA THR A 228 -35.02 -40.44 2.67
C THR A 228 -35.06 -40.17 4.18
N THR A 229 -34.86 -38.92 4.59
CA THR A 229 -34.81 -38.50 5.99
C THR A 229 -36.18 -38.00 6.42
N THR A 230 -36.94 -38.89 7.07
CA THR A 230 -38.37 -38.74 7.34
C THR A 230 -38.67 -38.39 8.81
N GLU A 231 -37.66 -38.00 9.59
CA GLU A 231 -37.78 -37.84 11.06
C GLU A 231 -38.69 -36.68 11.49
N ASN A 232 -38.94 -35.69 10.62
CA ASN A 232 -39.82 -34.55 10.88
C ASN A 232 -41.18 -34.65 10.15
N LEU A 233 -41.54 -35.80 9.57
CA LEU A 233 -42.90 -36.02 9.11
C LEU A 233 -43.82 -36.28 10.30
N VAL A 234 -44.98 -35.62 10.29
CA VAL A 234 -46.06 -35.87 11.26
C VAL A 234 -46.44 -37.36 11.15
N SER A 235 -46.29 -38.09 12.25
CA SER A 235 -46.62 -39.52 12.28
C SER A 235 -48.14 -39.70 12.21
N ASN A 236 -48.61 -40.89 11.80
CA ASN A 236 -50.06 -41.16 11.76
C ASN A 236 -50.70 -40.99 13.15
N ASP A 237 -49.95 -41.23 14.23
CA ASP A 237 -50.42 -41.06 15.60
C ASP A 237 -50.61 -39.57 15.95
N ASP A 238 -49.71 -38.70 15.47
CA ASP A 238 -49.83 -37.24 15.61
C ASP A 238 -51.01 -36.70 14.78
N ILE A 239 -51.28 -37.30 13.61
CA ILE A 239 -52.44 -36.97 12.76
C ILE A 239 -53.74 -37.38 13.49
N GLU A 240 -53.78 -38.56 14.11
CA GLU A 240 -54.97 -39.06 14.82
C GLU A 240 -55.25 -38.25 16.09
N ALA A 241 -54.22 -37.83 16.82
CA ALA A 241 -54.33 -36.89 17.94
C ALA A 241 -54.85 -35.50 17.51
N LEU A 242 -54.43 -35.01 16.33
CA LEU A 242 -54.94 -33.75 15.78
C LEU A 242 -56.42 -33.87 15.39
N ILE A 243 -56.83 -34.99 14.78
CA ILE A 243 -58.22 -35.27 14.42
C ILE A 243 -59.10 -35.32 15.66
N GLU A 244 -58.65 -35.98 16.74
CA GLU A 244 -59.38 -35.99 18.02
C GLU A 244 -59.50 -34.60 18.63
N SER A 245 -58.45 -33.77 18.54
CA SER A 245 -58.47 -32.41 19.08
C SER A 245 -59.44 -31.48 18.32
N LEU A 246 -59.60 -31.68 17.01
CA LEU A 246 -60.49 -30.91 16.15
C LEU A 246 -61.93 -31.41 16.16
N GLY A 247 -62.15 -32.69 16.46
CA GLY A 247 -63.48 -33.30 16.64
C GLY A 247 -64.18 -32.95 17.96
N LYS A 248 -63.48 -32.32 18.91
CA LYS A 248 -64.03 -31.85 20.19
C LYS A 248 -64.52 -30.40 20.18
N LYS A 249 -65.06 -29.93 19.04
CA LYS A 249 -65.72 -28.62 18.94
C LYS A 249 -67.22 -28.76 18.72
#